data_AF-A0A8S3BDZ4-F1
#
_entry.id   AF-A0A8S3BDZ4-F1
#
_cell.length_a   1.000
_cell.length_b   1.000
_cell.length_c   1.000
_cell.angle_alpha   90.00
_cell.angle_beta   90.00
_cell.angle_gamma   90.00
#
_symmetry.space_group_name_H-M   'P 1'
#
loop_
_entity.id
_entity.type
_entity.pdbx_description
1 polymer ?
#
loop_
_entity_poly.entity_id
_entity_poly.type
_entity_poly.pdbx_seq_one_letter_code
_entity_poly.pdbx_strand_id
1 'polypeptide(L)' 'DNNMDIAVVNQLSNDMFLMLGDENAKFLEQIQYATDNTPGPAVAYDPNQDGKLDIALLSEVSNKLDVLINQCE' A
#
# COMPACT_ATOMS: atom_id res chain seq x y z
N ASP A 1 -0.99 14.75 2.18
CA ASP A 1 -0.58 15.95 1.41
C ASP A 1 -1.57 16.36 0.31
N ASN A 2 -2.77 15.75 0.24
CA ASN A 2 -3.77 15.93 -0.83
C ASN A 2 -3.29 15.54 -2.24
N ASN A 3 -2.13 14.89 -2.36
CA ASN A 3 -1.67 14.34 -3.62
C ASN A 3 -2.21 12.92 -3.79
N MET A 4 -2.31 12.49 -5.04
CA MET A 4 -2.73 11.12 -5.36
C MET A 4 -1.50 10.22 -5.39
N ASP A 5 -1.49 9.20 -4.55
CA ASP A 5 -0.46 8.18 -4.51
C ASP A 5 -0.88 6.93 -5.29
N ILE A 6 0.09 6.07 -5.61
CA ILE A 6 -0.15 4.77 -6.23
C ILE A 6 0.47 3.66 -5.39
N ALA A 7 -0.33 2.62 -5.12
CA ALA A 7 0.15 1.35 -4.63
C ALA A 7 0.04 0.28 -5.72
N VAL A 8 1.11 -0.50 -5.91
CA VAL A 8 1.17 -1.61 -6.87
C VAL A 8 1.45 -2.90 -6.10
N VAL A 9 0.57 -3.88 -6.22
CA VAL A 9 0.73 -5.20 -5.59
C VAL A 9 1.27 -6.18 -6.61
N ASN A 10 2.41 -6.79 -6.31
CA ASN A 10 3.05 -7.74 -7.20
C ASN A 10 2.97 -9.16 -6.60
N GLN A 11 1.97 -9.90 -7.07
CA GLN A 11 1.69 -11.26 -6.59
C GLN A 11 2.87 -12.23 -6.73
N LEU A 12 3.66 -12.11 -7.81
CA LEU A 12 4.73 -13.06 -8.13
C LEU A 12 6.05 -12.77 -7.38
N SER A 13 6.36 -11.50 -7.11
CA SER A 13 7.53 -11.11 -6.32
C SER A 13 7.25 -11.06 -4.81
N ASN A 14 6.00 -11.24 -4.39
CA ASN A 14 5.56 -11.13 -2.99
C ASN A 14 5.92 -9.78 -2.36
N ASP A 15 5.74 -8.69 -3.12
CA ASP A 15 5.96 -7.34 -2.63
C ASP A 15 4.89 -6.36 -3.11
N MET A 16 4.91 -5.19 -2.49
CA MET A 16 4.12 -4.03 -2.89
C MET A 16 5.05 -2.83 -3.07
N PHE A 17 4.79 -2.02 -4.08
CA PHE A 17 5.43 -0.72 -4.25
C PHE A 17 4.45 0.40 -3.93
N LEU A 18 4.88 1.37 -3.13
CA LEU A 18 4.19 2.64 -2.91
C LEU A 18 4.96 3.75 -3.63
N MET A 19 4.25 4.52 -4.44
CA MET A 19 4.79 5.69 -5.12
C MET A 19 3.99 6.91 -4.70
N LEU A 20 4.64 7.84 -4.01
CA LEU A 20 3.99 9.06 -3.52
C LEU A 20 3.86 10.07 -4.65
N GLY A 21 2.68 10.67 -4.79
CA GLY A 21 2.41 11.75 -5.72
C GLY A 21 3.02 13.06 -5.24
N ASP A 22 3.57 13.83 -6.16
CA ASP A 22 3.99 15.21 -5.89
C ASP A 22 2.92 16.23 -6.35
N GLU A 23 3.14 17.50 -6.00
CA GLU A 23 2.28 18.62 -6.38
C GLU A 23 2.18 18.84 -7.91
N ASN A 24 3.04 18.18 -8.69
CA ASN A 24 3.11 18.27 -10.15
C ASN A 24 2.54 17.03 -10.84
N ALA A 25 1.78 16.20 -10.12
CA ALA A 25 1.22 14.93 -10.61
C ALA A 25 2.28 13.96 -11.16
N LYS A 26 3.50 14.02 -10.61
CA LYS A 26 4.54 13.01 -10.81
C LYS A 26 4.57 12.09 -9.60
N PHE A 27 5.24 10.96 -9.77
CA PHE A 27 5.45 9.99 -8.72
C PHE A 27 6.93 10.00 -8.32
N LEU A 28 7.18 10.02 -7.01
CA LEU A 28 8.50 9.83 -6.43
C LEU A 28 8.99 8.39 -6.66
N GLU A 29 10.25 8.14 -6.30
CA GLU A 29 10.82 6.79 -6.36
C GLU A 29 10.00 5.81 -5.53
N GLN A 30 9.89 4.57 -6.03
CA GLN A 30 9.10 3.54 -5.37
C GLN A 30 9.68 3.16 -4.00
N ILE A 31 8.79 3.04 -3.02
CA ILE A 31 9.09 2.46 -1.72
C ILE A 31 8.59 1.01 -1.75
N GLN A 32 9.48 0.05 -1.51
CA GLN A 32 9.14 -1.37 -1.54
C GLN A 32 8.83 -1.89 -0.14
N TYR A 33 7.70 -2.60 -0.03
CA TYR A 33 7.29 -3.32 1.16
C TYR A 33 7.22 -4.81 0.84
N ALA A 34 7.94 -5.62 1.62
CA ALA A 34 7.77 -7.07 1.56
C ALA A 34 6.37 -7.43 2.08
N THR A 35 5.72 -8.37 1.41
CA THR A 35 4.42 -8.91 1.82
C THR A 35 4.54 -10.40 2.11
N ASP A 36 3.50 -11.00 2.69
CA ASP A 36 3.41 -12.46 2.77
C ASP A 36 3.26 -13.11 1.37
N ASN A 37 3.28 -14.44 1.29
CA ASN A 37 3.21 -15.15 0.02
C ASN A 37 1.91 -14.86 -0.75
N THR A 38 2.04 -14.52 -2.03
CA THR A 38 0.93 -14.37 -2.98
C THR A 38 -0.09 -13.33 -2.50
N PRO A 39 0.31 -12.05 -2.40
CA PRO A 39 -0.63 -10.99 -2.11
C PRO A 39 -1.66 -10.91 -3.25
N GLY A 40 -2.93 -10.84 -2.89
CA GLY A 40 -4.06 -10.77 -3.79
C GLY A 40 -4.70 -9.38 -3.77
N PRO A 41 -6.00 -9.26 -3.42
CA PRO A 41 -6.69 -7.99 -3.43
C PRO A 41 -6.18 -7.02 -2.35
N ALA A 42 -6.18 -5.73 -2.71
CA ALA A 42 -5.82 -4.63 -1.83
C ALA A 42 -6.93 -3.57 -1.76
N VAL A 43 -7.01 -2.87 -0.64
CA VAL A 43 -7.93 -1.73 -0.46
C VAL A 43 -7.25 -0.61 0.31
N ALA A 44 -7.53 0.63 -0.10
CA ALA A 44 -7.19 1.83 0.66
C ALA A 44 -8.36 2.22 1.58
N TYR A 45 -8.12 2.27 2.89
CA TYR A 45 -9.12 2.60 3.90
C TYR A 45 -8.44 3.15 5.16
N ASP A 46 -9.18 3.86 6.02
CA ASP A 46 -8.70 4.33 7.32
C ASP A 46 -9.27 3.45 8.46
N PRO A 47 -8.65 2.28 8.76
CA PRO A 47 -9.10 1.39 9.81
C PRO A 47 -8.77 1.89 11.22
N ASN A 48 -7.76 2.75 11.37
CA ASN A 48 -7.28 3.22 12.68
C ASN A 48 -7.90 4.58 13.09
N GLN A 49 -8.65 5.22 12.20
CA GLN A 49 -9.34 6.51 12.36
C GLN A 49 -8.40 7.69 12.61
N ASP A 50 -7.19 7.67 12.04
CA ASP A 50 -6.24 8.77 12.15
C ASP A 50 -6.40 9.84 11.05
N GLY A 51 -7.34 9.63 10.12
CA GLY A 51 -7.64 10.52 9.01
C GLY A 51 -6.73 10.33 7.79
N LYS A 52 -5.87 9.31 7.79
CA LYS A 52 -4.98 8.95 6.67
C LYS A 52 -5.44 7.61 6.10
N LEU A 53 -5.37 7.48 4.78
CA LEU A 53 -5.64 6.19 4.15
C LEU A 53 -4.45 5.26 4.41
N ASP A 54 -4.75 4.11 5.00
CA ASP A 54 -3.89 2.95 5.12
C ASP A 54 -4.13 1.98 3.96
N ILE A 55 -3.28 0.97 3.82
CA ILE A 55 -3.43 -0.08 2.80
C ILE A 55 -3.60 -1.43 3.49
N ALA A 56 -4.70 -2.12 3.18
CA ALA A 56 -4.93 -3.49 3.61
C ALA A 56 -4.75 -4.47 2.44
N LEU A 57 -3.99 -5.54 2.67
CA LEU A 57 -3.59 -6.55 1.69
C LEU A 57 -3.99 -7.94 2.17
N LEU A 58 -4.68 -8.70 1.33
CA LEU A 58 -4.99 -10.10 1.62
C LEU A 58 -3.95 -11.01 0.98
N SER A 59 -3.37 -11.94 1.74
CA SER A 59 -2.64 -13.07 1.16
C SER A 59 -3.62 -14.20 0.84
N GLU A 60 -3.69 -14.58 -0.43
CA GLU A 60 -4.60 -15.65 -0.89
C GLU A 60 -4.17 -17.03 -0.41
N VAL A 61 -2.88 -17.22 -0.15
CA VAL A 61 -2.32 -18.53 0.24
C VAL A 61 -2.23 -18.67 1.75
N SER A 62 -1.84 -17.62 2.47
CA SER A 62 -1.64 -17.70 3.91
C SER A 62 -2.90 -17.44 4.73
N ASN A 63 -4.01 -17.03 4.11
CA ASN A 63 -5.24 -16.60 4.78
C ASN A 63 -5.02 -15.50 5.83
N LYS A 64 -4.03 -14.63 5.59
CA LYS A 64 -3.74 -13.48 6.45
C LYS A 64 -4.12 -12.17 5.77
N LEU A 65 -4.48 -11.20 6.60
CA LEU A 65 -4.66 -9.81 6.23
C LEU A 65 -3.52 -9.01 6.85
N ASP A 66 -2.71 -8.39 5.99
CA ASP A 66 -1.68 -7.44 6.41
C ASP A 66 -2.22 -6.00 6.24
N VAL A 67 -1.90 -5.12 7.18
CA VAL A 67 -2.28 -3.69 7.11
C VAL A 67 -1.02 -2.85 7.24
N LEU A 68 -0.78 -2.01 6.24
CA LEU A 68 0.30 -1.04 6.22
C LEU A 68 -0.26 0.30 6.67
N ILE A 69 0.18 0.73 7.86
CA ILE A 69 -0.25 1.98 8.48
C ILE A 69 0.54 3.15 7.90
N ASN A 70 -0.17 4.16 7.42
CA ASN A 70 0.37 5.39 6.91
C ASN A 70 0.78 6.32 8.07
N GLN A 71 2.09 6.48 8.25
CA GLN A 71 2.66 7.36 9.27
C GLN A 71 3.22 8.67 8.71
N CYS A 72 2.96 9.01 7.44
CA CYS A 72 3.39 10.28 6.87
C CYS A 72 2.77 11.43 7.65
N GLU A 73 3.58 12.32 8.23
CA GLU A 73 3.10 13.46 9.05
C GLU A 73 2.23 14.45 8.27
#